data_AF-A0A2K1JV07-F1
#
_entry.id   AF-A0A2K1JV07-F1
#
_cell.length_a   1.000
_cell.length_b   1.000
_cell.length_c   1.000
_cell.angle_alpha   90.00
_cell.angle_beta   90.00
_cell.angle_gamma   90.00
#
_symmetry.space_group_name_H-M   'P 1'
#
loop_
_entity.id
_entity.type
_entity.pdbx_description
1 polymer ?
#
loop_
_entity_poly.entity_id
_entity_poly.type
_entity_poly.pdbx_seq_one_letter_code
_entity_poly.pdbx_strand_id
1 'polypeptide(L)'
;MSLVFRSTYTSSICSIARSFISTEACTRQSHCQLQRLNENERQAFIARHSRTQVCPGEDVGVIASQSIGQPTTQIALSSFHSAGTTAVEVLEGIPRLESILNCSFKQSTSTIRTTKHTSPLDFVHLTIPDVMSSYYIEHDLDSWWYAIAEKHNFYTAPTSYNEGVVFRVIVDSNKMKAYKISLKLIRDRIIESMYGNNIIRVLVSPEFEHTIDDTHELN
;
A
#
# COMPACT_ATOMS: atom_id res chain seq x y z
N MET A 1 28.65 31.95 -6.43
CA MET A 1 27.75 31.10 -5.62
C MET A 1 28.36 29.70 -5.63
N SER A 2 28.95 29.25 -4.51
CA SER A 2 29.70 27.99 -4.46
C SER A 2 28.92 26.97 -3.66
N LEU A 3 28.58 25.83 -4.28
CA LEU A 3 28.06 24.67 -3.57
C LEU A 3 29.24 23.89 -2.96
N VAL A 4 29.18 23.63 -1.66
CA VAL A 4 30.10 22.74 -0.95
C VAL A 4 29.39 21.41 -0.74
N PHE A 5 29.78 20.37 -1.48
CA PHE A 5 29.34 19.00 -1.24
C PHE A 5 30.27 18.35 -0.21
N ARG A 6 29.77 18.08 1.00
CA ARG A 6 30.51 17.29 2.00
C ARG A 6 30.22 15.81 1.73
N SER A 7 31.26 15.06 1.35
CA SER A 7 31.15 13.64 0.97
C SER A 7 30.65 12.78 2.13
N THR A 8 29.52 12.09 1.95
CA THR A 8 29.01 11.05 2.87
C THR A 8 29.84 9.75 2.81
N TYR A 9 30.66 9.58 1.78
CA TYR A 9 31.53 8.40 1.65
C TYR A 9 32.59 8.35 2.73
N THR A 10 33.12 9.51 3.16
CA THR A 10 34.12 9.54 4.23
C THR A 10 33.55 9.08 5.56
N SER A 11 32.28 9.34 5.86
CA SER A 11 31.66 8.86 7.11
C SER A 11 31.48 7.33 7.12
N SER A 12 31.03 6.74 6.01
CA SER A 12 30.84 5.29 5.92
C SER A 12 32.17 4.54 5.87
N ILE A 13 33.14 5.02 5.09
CA ILE A 13 34.49 4.44 5.04
C ILE A 13 35.17 4.56 6.40
N CYS A 14 35.06 5.70 7.09
CA CYS A 14 35.58 5.82 8.45
C CYS A 14 34.83 4.96 9.45
N SER A 15 33.52 4.75 9.30
CA SER A 15 32.74 3.86 10.17
C SER A 15 33.16 2.40 10.00
N ILE A 16 33.36 1.96 8.75
CA ILE A 16 33.83 0.61 8.42
C ILE A 16 35.29 0.44 8.87
N ALA A 17 36.17 1.40 8.57
CA ALA A 17 37.55 1.36 9.04
C ALA A 17 37.62 1.33 10.57
N ARG A 18 36.79 2.12 11.26
CA ARG A 18 36.67 2.06 12.72
C ARG A 18 36.12 0.74 13.20
N SER A 19 35.13 0.13 12.54
CA SER A 19 34.66 -1.20 12.95
C SER A 19 35.78 -2.23 12.81
N PHE A 20 36.50 -2.28 11.68
CA PHE A 20 37.60 -3.23 11.50
C PHE A 20 38.79 -3.00 12.45
N ILE A 21 39.09 -1.74 12.80
CA ILE A 21 40.15 -1.39 13.76
C ILE A 21 39.68 -1.59 15.21
N SER A 22 38.38 -1.50 15.48
CA SER A 22 37.78 -1.61 16.83
C SER A 22 37.21 -3.00 17.12
N THR A 23 37.11 -3.91 16.15
CA THR A 23 36.66 -5.29 16.34
C THR A 23 37.77 -6.24 16.78
N GLU A 24 38.68 -5.76 17.62
CA GLU A 24 39.08 -6.58 18.77
C GLU A 24 37.97 -6.44 19.80
N ALA A 25 36.90 -7.22 19.61
CA ALA A 25 35.87 -7.34 20.61
C ALA A 25 36.52 -7.75 21.93
N CYS A 26 36.47 -6.81 22.88
CA CYS A 26 36.73 -7.02 24.30
C CYS A 26 35.78 -8.11 24.83
N THR A 27 36.14 -9.37 24.60
CA THR A 27 35.54 -10.53 25.26
C THR A 27 36.60 -11.22 26.09
N ARG A 28 36.68 -10.80 27.35
CA ARG A 28 37.18 -11.58 28.49
C ARG A 28 38.53 -12.28 28.28
N GLN A 29 39.62 -11.53 28.24
CA GLN A 29 40.85 -11.93 28.94
C GLN A 29 41.84 -10.78 28.97
N SER A 30 42.56 -10.69 30.07
CA SER A 30 43.39 -9.60 30.53
C SER A 30 44.68 -9.41 29.73
N HIS A 31 44.60 -9.27 28.40
CA HIS A 31 45.69 -8.87 27.51
C HIS A 31 45.11 -8.47 26.13
N CYS A 32 44.44 -7.32 26.04
CA CYS A 32 44.17 -6.69 24.73
C CYS A 32 45.51 -6.19 24.17
N GLN A 33 46.14 -6.97 23.30
CA GLN A 33 47.24 -6.49 22.47
C GLN A 33 46.66 -5.62 21.37
N LEU A 34 46.47 -4.33 21.68
CA LEU A 34 46.13 -3.29 20.72
C LEU A 34 47.04 -3.37 19.49
N GLN A 35 46.61 -3.97 18.38
CA GLN A 35 47.29 -3.78 17.11
C GLN A 35 46.78 -2.48 16.47
N ARG A 36 47.34 -1.37 16.95
CA ARG A 36 47.42 -0.14 16.15
C ARG A 36 48.05 -0.51 14.80
N LEU A 37 47.43 -0.08 13.69
CA LEU A 37 48.02 -0.22 12.36
C LEU A 37 49.49 0.22 12.41
N ASN A 38 50.37 -0.64 11.95
CA ASN A 38 51.79 -0.29 11.81
C ASN A 38 51.93 0.84 10.80
N GLU A 39 53.01 1.62 10.88
CA GLU A 39 53.22 2.76 9.97
C GLU A 39 53.13 2.33 8.50
N ASN A 40 53.67 1.16 8.17
CA ASN A 40 53.62 0.57 6.83
C ASN A 40 52.18 0.26 6.37
N GLU A 41 51.33 -0.24 7.25
CA GLU A 41 49.93 -0.57 6.94
C GLU A 41 49.09 0.69 6.78
N ARG A 42 49.36 1.70 7.61
CA ARG A 42 48.74 3.02 7.50
C ARG A 42 49.10 3.68 6.17
N GLN A 43 50.38 3.66 5.80
CA GLN A 43 50.84 4.20 4.52
C GLN A 43 50.26 3.43 3.33
N ALA A 44 50.18 2.09 3.42
CA ALA A 44 49.54 1.28 2.40
C ALA A 44 48.04 1.60 2.24
N PHE A 45 47.32 1.81 3.35
CA PHE A 45 45.93 2.23 3.34
C PHE A 45 45.75 3.60 2.69
N ILE A 46 46.55 4.60 3.08
CA ILE A 46 46.50 5.96 2.52
C ILE A 46 46.83 5.92 1.02
N ALA A 47 47.85 5.18 0.62
CA ALA A 47 48.24 5.02 -0.78
C ALA A 47 47.15 4.35 -1.61
N ARG A 48 46.53 3.28 -1.09
CA ARG A 48 45.42 2.59 -1.77
C ARG A 48 44.19 3.49 -1.86
N HIS A 49 43.84 4.20 -0.79
CA HIS A 49 42.72 5.14 -0.78
C HIS A 49 42.92 6.28 -1.78
N SER A 50 44.13 6.84 -1.84
CA SER A 50 44.47 7.91 -2.80
C SER A 50 44.30 7.44 -4.25
N ARG A 51 44.56 6.15 -4.55
CA ARG A 51 44.35 5.54 -5.87
C ARG A 51 42.88 5.24 -6.21
N THR A 52 41.99 5.24 -5.23
CA THR A 52 40.53 5.03 -5.48
C THR A 52 39.82 6.30 -5.94
N GLN A 53 40.52 7.44 -5.96
CA GLN A 53 39.95 8.68 -6.46
C GLN A 53 39.82 8.63 -7.98
N VAL A 54 38.65 9.02 -8.48
CA VAL A 54 38.35 9.11 -9.92
C VAL A 54 39.12 10.29 -10.52
N CYS A 55 39.64 10.11 -11.75
CA CYS A 55 40.39 11.16 -12.41
C CYS A 55 39.46 12.30 -12.85
N PRO A 56 39.84 13.58 -12.64
CA PRO A 56 39.05 14.69 -13.16
C PRO A 56 39.06 14.68 -14.69
N GLY A 57 37.89 14.88 -15.30
CA GLY A 57 37.73 14.88 -16.76
C GLY A 57 37.42 13.52 -17.38
N GLU A 58 37.20 12.48 -16.58
CA GLU A 58 36.72 11.18 -17.07
C GLU A 58 35.25 11.26 -17.52
N ASP A 59 34.92 10.62 -18.66
CA ASP A 59 33.59 10.63 -19.27
C ASP A 59 32.61 9.72 -18.52
N VAL A 60 32.23 10.12 -17.30
CA VAL A 60 31.33 9.37 -16.41
C VAL A 60 29.97 9.09 -17.04
N GLY A 61 29.50 9.92 -17.98
CA GLY A 61 28.22 9.73 -18.67
C GLY A 61 28.21 8.49 -19.58
N VAL A 62 29.29 8.26 -20.33
CA VAL A 62 29.43 7.09 -21.21
C VAL A 62 29.57 5.82 -20.37
N ILE A 63 30.40 5.86 -19.33
CA ILE A 63 30.61 4.74 -18.41
C ILE A 63 29.30 4.35 -17.72
N ALA A 64 28.54 5.32 -17.21
CA ALA A 64 27.25 5.08 -16.56
C ALA A 64 26.24 4.48 -17.55
N SER A 65 26.17 5.00 -18.77
CA SER A 65 25.25 4.53 -19.81
C SER A 65 25.52 3.08 -20.20
N GLN A 66 26.79 2.70 -20.38
CA GLN A 66 27.18 1.32 -20.69
C GLN A 66 26.92 0.38 -19.50
N SER A 67 27.22 0.85 -18.28
CA SER A 67 27.03 0.07 -17.05
C SER A 67 25.56 -0.33 -16.82
N ILE A 68 24.61 0.46 -17.32
CA ILE A 68 23.17 0.14 -17.27
C ILE A 68 22.76 -0.62 -18.54
N GLY A 69 23.20 -0.18 -19.71
CA GLY A 69 22.76 -0.70 -21.00
C GLY A 69 23.20 -2.13 -21.30
N GLN A 70 24.46 -2.49 -21.03
CA GLN A 70 24.99 -3.83 -21.30
C GLN A 70 24.27 -4.94 -20.49
N PRO A 71 24.08 -4.84 -19.16
CA PRO A 71 23.35 -5.89 -18.45
C PRO A 71 21.88 -5.94 -18.87
N THR A 72 21.30 -4.81 -19.30
CA THR A 72 19.91 -4.77 -19.78
C THR A 72 19.67 -5.65 -21.01
N THR A 73 20.68 -5.85 -21.88
CA THR A 73 20.54 -6.76 -23.02
C THR A 73 20.40 -8.23 -22.61
N GLN A 74 20.78 -8.58 -21.39
CA GLN A 74 20.67 -9.93 -20.83
C GLN A 74 19.40 -10.13 -20.00
N ILE A 75 18.67 -9.05 -19.71
CA ILE A 75 17.42 -9.11 -18.96
C ILE A 75 16.31 -9.59 -19.92
N ALA A 76 15.59 -10.64 -19.52
CA ALA A 76 14.50 -11.18 -20.33
C ALA A 76 13.33 -10.20 -20.46
N LEU A 77 12.61 -10.31 -21.59
CA LEU A 77 11.29 -9.74 -21.77
C LEU A 77 10.32 -10.52 -20.85
N SER A 78 9.97 -9.95 -19.71
CA SER A 78 9.08 -10.52 -18.67
C SER A 78 9.57 -11.83 -18.00
N SER A 79 9.90 -11.77 -16.71
CA SER A 79 10.12 -12.93 -15.86
C SER A 79 8.80 -13.46 -15.31
N PHE A 80 8.12 -14.33 -16.05
CA PHE A 80 6.99 -15.10 -15.50
C PHE A 80 7.50 -16.24 -14.62
N HIS A 81 7.98 -15.94 -13.40
CA HIS A 81 8.20 -16.95 -12.37
C HIS A 81 7.62 -16.45 -11.04
N SER A 82 6.29 -16.46 -10.94
CA SER A 82 5.57 -16.26 -9.68
C SER A 82 5.63 -17.53 -8.82
N ALA A 83 6.82 -17.88 -8.34
CA ALA A 83 6.97 -18.93 -7.34
C ALA A 83 6.73 -18.32 -5.94
N GLY A 84 5.50 -18.43 -5.44
CA GLY A 84 5.20 -18.25 -4.02
C GLY A 84 4.69 -16.88 -3.57
N THR A 85 4.24 -16.00 -4.48
CA THR A 85 3.57 -14.74 -4.09
C THR A 85 2.20 -14.64 -4.77
N THR A 86 1.13 -14.40 -4.00
CA THR A 86 -0.26 -14.23 -4.48
C THR A 86 -0.55 -12.84 -5.05
N ALA A 87 0.48 -12.02 -5.25
CA ALA A 87 0.34 -10.64 -5.70
C ALA A 87 0.16 -10.54 -7.21
N VAL A 88 -0.42 -9.42 -7.64
CA VAL A 88 -0.48 -9.01 -9.06
C VAL A 88 0.94 -8.99 -9.64
N GLU A 89 1.09 -9.56 -10.82
CA GLU A 89 2.36 -9.59 -11.55
C GLU A 89 2.84 -8.16 -11.83
N VAL A 90 4.01 -7.81 -11.29
CA VAL A 90 4.61 -6.50 -11.50
C VAL A 90 5.39 -6.54 -12.82
N LEU A 91 5.38 -5.44 -13.58
CA LEU A 91 6.27 -5.30 -14.74
C LEU A 91 7.73 -5.45 -14.28
N GLU A 92 8.42 -6.45 -14.82
CA GLU A 92 9.84 -6.71 -14.57
C GLU A 92 10.63 -6.70 -15.88
N GLY A 93 11.94 -6.46 -15.74
CA GLY A 93 12.89 -6.51 -16.84
C GLY A 93 12.83 -5.32 -17.80
N ILE A 94 13.02 -5.58 -19.11
CA ILE A 94 13.10 -4.54 -20.15
C ILE A 94 11.84 -3.63 -20.18
N PRO A 95 10.60 -4.16 -20.14
CA PRO A 95 9.40 -3.32 -20.15
C PRO A 95 9.34 -2.34 -18.97
N ARG A 96 9.87 -2.74 -17.80
CA ARG A 96 9.92 -1.87 -16.62
C ARG A 96 10.97 -0.78 -16.78
N LEU A 97 12.15 -1.15 -17.30
CA LEU A 97 13.23 -0.19 -17.54
C LEU A 97 12.81 0.88 -18.55
N GLU A 98 12.13 0.49 -19.64
CA GLU A 98 11.57 1.44 -20.62
C GLU A 98 10.55 2.38 -19.97
N SER A 99 9.63 1.86 -19.16
CA SER A 99 8.64 2.67 -18.44
C SER A 99 9.29 3.72 -17.52
N ILE A 100 10.37 3.34 -16.82
CA ILE A 100 11.11 4.23 -15.92
C ILE A 100 11.84 5.31 -16.73
N LEU A 101 12.57 4.93 -17.78
CA LEU A 101 13.31 5.88 -18.62
C LEU A 101 12.38 6.89 -19.31
N ASN A 102 11.25 6.42 -19.82
CA ASN A 102 10.25 7.26 -20.49
C ASN A 102 9.37 8.05 -19.51
N CYS A 103 9.50 7.83 -18.19
CA CYS A 103 8.65 8.44 -17.17
C CYS A 103 7.15 8.27 -17.47
N SER A 104 6.75 7.10 -17.97
CA SER A 104 5.37 6.85 -18.37
C SER A 104 4.45 6.75 -17.14
N PHE A 105 3.41 7.59 -17.12
CA PHE A 105 2.39 7.60 -16.06
C PHE A 105 1.35 6.48 -16.21
N LYS A 106 1.21 5.90 -17.41
CA LYS A 106 0.31 4.77 -17.66
C LYS A 106 1.09 3.47 -17.53
N GLN A 107 1.17 2.96 -16.31
CA GLN A 107 1.71 1.63 -16.02
C GLN A 107 0.56 0.63 -15.98
N SER A 108 0.74 -0.54 -16.59
CA SER A 108 -0.29 -1.60 -16.59
C SER A 108 -0.57 -2.13 -15.18
N THR A 109 0.41 -2.06 -14.28
CA THR A 109 0.27 -2.47 -12.89
C THR A 109 0.86 -1.42 -11.94
N SER A 110 0.07 -1.05 -10.93
CA SER A 110 0.45 -0.15 -9.84
C SER A 110 0.23 -0.84 -8.50
N THR A 111 1.31 -1.11 -7.77
CA THR A 111 1.26 -1.79 -6.47
C THR A 111 1.76 -0.85 -5.38
N ILE A 112 1.01 -0.74 -4.28
CA ILE A 112 1.39 0.03 -3.09
C ILE A 112 1.79 -0.95 -2.00
N ARG A 113 2.97 -0.75 -1.40
CA ARG A 113 3.41 -1.52 -0.22
C ARG A 113 3.08 -0.73 1.03
N THR A 114 2.19 -1.27 1.86
CA THR A 114 1.84 -0.69 3.16
C THR A 114 2.72 -1.27 4.27
N THR A 115 2.86 -0.52 5.37
CA THR A 115 3.50 -1.02 6.59
C THR A 115 2.46 -1.68 7.49
N LYS A 116 2.90 -2.43 8.50
CA LYS A 116 2.01 -3.19 9.40
C LYS A 116 1.01 -2.33 10.18
N HIS A 117 1.22 -1.01 10.24
CA HIS A 117 0.36 -0.08 10.98
C HIS A 117 -0.84 0.43 10.18
N THR A 118 -0.99 0.04 8.91
CA THR A 118 -2.10 0.48 8.07
C THR A 118 -3.03 -0.70 7.80
N SER A 119 -4.33 -0.52 8.04
CA SER A 119 -5.28 -1.60 7.80
C SER A 119 -5.54 -1.71 6.29
N PRO A 120 -5.58 -2.91 5.71
CA PRO A 120 -5.83 -3.08 4.28
C PRO A 120 -7.18 -2.48 3.82
N LEU A 121 -8.15 -2.42 4.73
CA LEU A 121 -9.50 -1.91 4.48
C LEU A 121 -9.53 -0.41 4.17
N ASP A 122 -8.55 0.35 4.65
CA ASP A 122 -8.49 1.82 4.45
C ASP A 122 -8.28 2.22 2.99
N PHE A 123 -7.78 1.31 2.15
CA PHE A 123 -7.44 1.59 0.75
C PHE A 123 -8.34 0.90 -0.27
N VAL A 124 -9.29 0.07 0.16
CA VAL A 124 -10.19 -0.61 -0.77
C VAL A 124 -11.28 0.36 -1.19
N HIS A 125 -11.23 0.80 -2.45
CA HIS A 125 -12.35 1.50 -3.05
C HIS A 125 -13.46 0.50 -3.36
N LEU A 126 -14.62 0.70 -2.75
CA LEU A 126 -15.80 -0.13 -2.97
C LEU A 126 -16.94 0.75 -3.44
N THR A 127 -17.65 0.25 -4.44
CA THR A 127 -18.90 0.84 -4.92
C THR A 127 -20.09 0.02 -4.43
N ILE A 128 -21.29 0.61 -4.42
CA ILE A 128 -22.52 -0.11 -4.04
C ILE A 128 -22.70 -1.40 -4.88
N PRO A 129 -22.48 -1.39 -6.22
CA PRO A 129 -22.53 -2.61 -7.03
C PRO A 129 -21.61 -3.75 -6.56
N ASP A 130 -20.45 -3.45 -5.99
CA ASP A 130 -19.50 -4.50 -5.56
C ASP A 130 -20.05 -5.34 -4.40
N VAL A 131 -20.84 -4.70 -3.53
CA VAL A 131 -21.46 -5.32 -2.34
C VAL A 131 -22.89 -5.79 -2.60
N MET A 132 -23.54 -5.28 -3.66
CA MET A 132 -24.92 -5.62 -4.04
C MET A 132 -25.01 -7.04 -4.63
N SER A 133 -26.11 -7.73 -4.33
CA SER A 133 -26.52 -9.00 -4.95
C SER A 133 -27.53 -8.80 -6.07
N SER A 134 -28.56 -7.98 -5.82
CA SER A 134 -29.61 -7.68 -6.79
C SER A 134 -30.31 -6.37 -6.44
N TYR A 135 -31.04 -5.80 -7.39
CA TYR A 135 -31.87 -4.62 -7.18
C TYR A 135 -33.21 -4.79 -7.88
N TYR A 136 -34.23 -4.12 -7.33
CA TYR A 136 -35.59 -4.12 -7.87
C TYR A 136 -36.13 -2.69 -7.87
N ILE A 137 -36.95 -2.37 -8.87
CA ILE A 137 -37.70 -1.12 -8.93
C ILE A 137 -39.16 -1.50 -8.73
N GLU A 138 -39.75 -1.00 -7.66
CA GLU A 138 -41.11 -1.33 -7.25
C GLU A 138 -41.92 -0.05 -7.12
N HIS A 139 -43.23 -0.15 -7.32
CA HIS A 139 -44.15 0.97 -7.14
C HIS A 139 -44.84 0.97 -5.78
N ASP A 140 -44.54 -0.02 -4.94
CA ASP A 140 -45.23 -0.24 -3.67
C ASP A 140 -44.25 -0.75 -2.60
N LEU A 141 -44.20 -0.05 -1.46
CA LEU A 141 -43.33 -0.37 -0.32
C LEU A 141 -43.93 -1.47 0.57
N ASP A 142 -45.25 -1.66 0.50
CA ASP A 142 -46.03 -2.24 1.59
C ASP A 142 -45.79 -3.75 1.76
N SER A 143 -45.57 -4.50 0.69
CA SER A 143 -45.66 -5.97 0.79
C SER A 143 -44.54 -6.66 1.58
N TRP A 144 -43.36 -6.03 1.73
CA TRP A 144 -42.22 -6.65 2.43
C TRP A 144 -41.93 -5.99 3.78
N TRP A 145 -42.09 -4.67 3.88
CA TRP A 145 -41.76 -3.92 5.08
C TRP A 145 -42.68 -4.27 6.24
N TYR A 146 -43.99 -4.41 5.99
CA TYR A 146 -44.93 -4.83 7.03
C TYR A 146 -44.68 -6.27 7.49
N ALA A 147 -44.32 -7.19 6.58
CA ALA A 147 -43.99 -8.56 6.94
C ALA A 147 -42.76 -8.65 7.86
N ILE A 148 -41.76 -7.78 7.66
CA ILE A 148 -40.57 -7.69 8.52
C ILE A 148 -40.89 -6.98 9.83
N ALA A 149 -41.62 -5.87 9.77
CA ALA A 149 -42.01 -5.07 10.94
C ALA A 149 -42.87 -5.87 11.92
N GLU A 150 -43.84 -6.65 11.43
CA GLU A 150 -44.68 -7.55 12.24
C GLU A 150 -43.83 -8.68 12.86
N LYS A 151 -42.94 -9.30 12.08
CA LYS A 151 -42.04 -10.36 12.57
C LYS A 151 -41.09 -9.89 13.67
N HIS A 152 -40.61 -8.65 13.59
CA HIS A 152 -39.64 -8.08 14.53
C HIS A 152 -40.25 -7.13 15.57
N ASN A 153 -41.60 -7.09 15.68
CA ASN A 153 -42.34 -6.27 16.63
C ASN A 153 -42.00 -4.76 16.53
N PHE A 154 -41.66 -4.30 15.32
CA PHE A 154 -41.29 -2.92 15.01
C PHE A 154 -42.55 -2.15 14.60
N TYR A 155 -43.15 -1.40 15.52
CA TYR A 155 -44.42 -0.69 15.29
C TYR A 155 -44.27 0.71 14.68
N THR A 156 -43.05 1.16 14.41
CA THR A 156 -42.78 2.39 13.64
C THR A 156 -42.78 2.08 12.15
N ALA A 157 -43.89 1.52 11.65
CA ALA A 157 -44.16 1.53 10.23
C ALA A 157 -44.38 2.98 9.82
N PRO A 158 -43.63 3.51 8.85
CA PRO A 158 -43.87 4.86 8.38
C PRO A 158 -45.27 4.92 7.74
N THR A 159 -46.12 5.80 8.26
CA THR A 159 -47.53 5.93 7.88
C THR A 159 -47.67 6.34 6.40
N SER A 160 -48.15 5.41 5.57
CA SER A 160 -48.53 5.51 4.15
C SER A 160 -47.53 6.19 3.20
N TYR A 161 -46.81 5.40 2.41
CA TYR A 161 -45.98 5.85 1.28
C TYR A 161 -46.58 5.41 -0.05
N ASN A 162 -47.75 5.91 -0.41
CA ASN A 162 -48.51 5.39 -1.56
C ASN A 162 -48.21 6.09 -2.90
N GLU A 163 -47.26 7.02 -2.97
CA GLU A 163 -46.93 7.69 -4.23
C GLU A 163 -45.42 7.85 -4.37
N GLY A 164 -44.76 6.83 -4.93
CA GLY A 164 -43.33 6.90 -5.23
C GLY A 164 -42.77 5.66 -5.92
N VAL A 165 -41.65 5.84 -6.62
CA VAL A 165 -40.84 4.73 -7.12
C VAL A 165 -39.87 4.30 -6.03
N VAL A 166 -39.90 3.03 -5.65
CA VAL A 166 -39.05 2.43 -4.63
C VAL A 166 -37.89 1.71 -5.31
N PHE A 167 -36.67 2.10 -4.96
CA PHE A 167 -35.47 1.40 -5.38
C PHE A 167 -35.02 0.47 -4.26
N ARG A 168 -35.25 -0.83 -4.42
CA ARG A 168 -34.86 -1.85 -3.45
C ARG A 168 -33.50 -2.41 -3.81
N VAL A 169 -32.55 -2.33 -2.89
CA VAL A 169 -31.20 -2.90 -3.04
C VAL A 169 -31.05 -4.06 -2.07
N ILE A 170 -30.68 -5.23 -2.58
CA ILE A 170 -30.32 -6.39 -1.77
C ILE A 170 -28.80 -6.49 -1.72
N VAL A 171 -28.24 -6.47 -0.52
CA VAL A 171 -26.80 -6.49 -0.27
C VAL A 171 -26.36 -7.88 0.23
N ASP A 172 -25.20 -8.35 -0.22
CA ASP A 172 -24.65 -9.64 0.22
C ASP A 172 -24.03 -9.55 1.62
N SER A 173 -24.61 -10.29 2.57
CA SER A 173 -24.10 -10.34 3.95
C SER A 173 -22.66 -10.86 4.07
N ASN A 174 -22.21 -11.77 3.18
CA ASN A 174 -20.84 -12.30 3.23
C ASN A 174 -19.83 -11.24 2.81
N LYS A 175 -20.14 -10.48 1.75
CA LYS A 175 -19.31 -9.36 1.30
C LYS A 175 -19.26 -8.24 2.32
N MET A 176 -20.39 -7.91 2.94
CA MET A 176 -20.44 -6.91 4.01
C MET A 176 -19.54 -7.27 5.21
N LYS A 177 -19.57 -8.54 5.64
CA LYS A 177 -18.68 -9.03 6.71
C LYS A 177 -17.21 -9.00 6.32
N ALA A 178 -16.89 -9.40 5.08
CA ALA A 178 -15.52 -9.39 4.57
C ALA A 178 -14.90 -7.97 4.56
N TYR A 179 -15.69 -6.97 4.16
CA TYR A 179 -15.26 -5.58 4.10
C TYR A 179 -15.54 -4.79 5.38
N LYS A 180 -16.12 -5.41 6.41
CA LYS A 180 -16.53 -4.76 7.68
C LYS A 180 -17.40 -3.51 7.45
N ILE A 181 -18.38 -3.61 6.55
CA ILE A 181 -19.30 -2.52 6.22
C ILE A 181 -20.64 -2.75 6.93
N SER A 182 -21.18 -1.73 7.59
CA SER A 182 -22.53 -1.74 8.16
C SER A 182 -23.55 -1.10 7.21
N LEU A 183 -24.82 -1.52 7.27
CA LEU A 183 -25.88 -0.91 6.46
C LEU A 183 -26.09 0.57 6.83
N LYS A 184 -25.80 0.94 8.08
CA LYS A 184 -25.84 2.31 8.58
C LYS A 184 -24.83 3.20 7.85
N LEU A 185 -23.59 2.71 7.68
CA LEU A 185 -22.56 3.41 6.91
C LEU A 185 -22.99 3.65 5.45
N ILE A 186 -23.61 2.66 4.81
CA ILE A 186 -24.11 2.78 3.44
C ILE A 186 -25.22 3.85 3.37
N ARG A 187 -26.18 3.79 4.28
CA ARG A 187 -27.28 4.76 4.36
C ARG A 187 -26.74 6.18 4.53
N ASP A 188 -25.85 6.39 5.49
CA ASP A 188 -25.31 7.70 5.82
C ASP A 188 -24.50 8.26 4.63
N ARG A 189 -23.73 7.42 3.93
CA ARG A 189 -23.03 7.82 2.69
C ARG A 189 -23.96 8.22 1.54
N ILE A 190 -25.09 7.52 1.37
CA ILE A 190 -26.08 7.90 0.35
C ILE A 190 -26.70 9.26 0.71
N ILE A 191 -27.08 9.47 1.97
CA ILE A 191 -27.67 10.72 2.43
C ILE A 191 -26.68 11.89 2.26
N GLU A 192 -25.40 11.70 2.64
CA GLU A 192 -24.32 12.67 2.43
C GLU A 192 -24.15 13.03 0.95
N SER A 193 -24.16 12.03 0.07
CA SER A 193 -23.98 12.24 -1.39
C SER A 193 -25.10 13.04 -2.03
N MET A 194 -26.28 13.09 -1.41
CA MET A 194 -27.46 13.80 -1.92
C MET A 194 -27.53 15.27 -1.47
N TYR A 195 -26.47 15.79 -0.83
CA TYR A 195 -26.34 17.20 -0.42
C TYR A 195 -27.55 17.76 0.37
N GLY A 196 -28.23 16.92 1.15
CA GLY A 196 -29.37 17.34 1.98
C GLY A 196 -30.65 17.65 1.20
N ASN A 197 -30.74 17.29 -0.09
CA ASN A 197 -32.00 17.31 -0.80
C ASN A 197 -32.89 16.18 -0.26
N ASN A 198 -33.88 16.53 0.56
CA ASN A 198 -34.84 15.63 1.23
C ASN A 198 -35.79 14.87 0.28
N ILE A 199 -35.42 14.73 -1.00
CA ILE A 199 -36.22 14.10 -2.04
C ILE A 199 -36.15 12.57 -1.91
N ILE A 200 -35.03 12.02 -1.42
CA ILE A 200 -34.80 10.58 -1.31
C ILE A 200 -34.71 10.19 0.17
N ARG A 201 -35.61 9.32 0.61
CA ARG A 201 -35.55 8.69 1.94
C ARG A 201 -34.96 7.29 1.79
N VAL A 202 -33.90 7.01 2.54
CA VAL A 202 -33.24 5.70 2.54
C VAL A 202 -33.68 4.93 3.78
N LEU A 203 -34.35 3.80 3.57
CA LEU A 203 -34.75 2.87 4.63
C LEU A 203 -33.79 1.67 4.65
N VAL A 204 -33.50 1.18 5.84
CA VAL A 204 -32.62 0.03 6.07
C VAL A 204 -33.39 -1.00 6.88
N SER A 205 -33.27 -2.26 6.51
CA SER A 205 -33.78 -3.41 7.25
C SER A 205 -33.42 -3.33 8.76
N PRO A 206 -34.42 -3.15 9.65
CA PRO A 206 -34.19 -2.99 11.10
C PRO A 206 -33.53 -4.22 11.74
N GLU A 207 -33.76 -5.41 11.18
CA GLU A 207 -33.21 -6.68 11.65
C GLU A 207 -31.68 -6.76 11.54
N PHE A 208 -31.07 -5.87 10.74
CA PHE A 208 -29.62 -5.81 10.51
C PHE A 208 -28.94 -4.56 11.08
N GLU A 209 -29.67 -3.70 11.80
CA GLU A 209 -29.15 -2.41 12.31
C GLU A 209 -28.06 -2.56 13.39
N HIS A 210 -27.90 -3.76 13.96
CA HIS A 210 -26.89 -4.05 15.01
C HIS A 210 -26.03 -5.30 14.75
N THR A 211 -26.23 -6.03 13.64
CA THR A 211 -25.60 -7.35 13.46
C THR A 211 -24.11 -7.30 13.06
N ILE A 212 -23.59 -6.12 12.68
CA ILE A 212 -22.22 -5.95 12.18
C ILE A 212 -21.42 -4.92 13.01
N ASP A 213 -22.09 -4.11 13.84
CA ASP A 213 -21.46 -3.08 14.68
C ASP A 213 -20.68 -3.65 15.88
N ASP A 214 -20.88 -4.93 16.25
CA ASP A 214 -20.26 -5.57 17.42
C ASP A 214 -18.80 -6.01 17.24
N THR A 215 -18.12 -5.60 16.16
CA THR A 215 -16.71 -6.02 15.92
C THR A 215 -15.66 -5.28 16.76
N HIS A 216 -16.08 -4.53 17.78
CA HIS A 216 -15.16 -3.94 18.77
C HIS A 216 -14.67 -4.92 19.85
N GLU A 217 -15.12 -6.18 19.88
CA GLU A 217 -14.70 -7.18 20.89
C GLU A 217 -13.68 -8.24 20.40
N LEU A 218 -12.75 -7.87 19.52
CA LEU A 218 -11.57 -8.72 19.26
C LEU A 218 -10.29 -7.88 19.32
N ASN A 219 -9.87 -7.59 20.55
CA ASN A 219 -8.48 -7.35 20.95
C ASN A 219 -8.21 -8.08 22.26
#